data_AF-A0AAU2X8M8-F1
#
_entry.id   AF-A0AAU2X8M8-F1
#
_cell.length_a   1.000
_cell.length_b   1.000
_cell.length_c   1.000
_cell.angle_alpha   90.00
_cell.angle_beta   90.00
_cell.angle_gamma   90.00
#
_symmetry.space_group_name_H-M   'P 1'
#
loop_
_entity.id
_entity.type
_entity.pdbx_description
1 polymer ?
#
loop_
_entity_poly.entity_id
_entity_poly.type
_entity_poly.pdbx_seq_one_letter_code
_entity_poly.pdbx_strand_id
1 'polypeptide(L)'
;MTDPFKGFAHAVAVHRRENYLPTPMPSARDRRIGEFVGRVRTEADYRAAAGALSGSRETVLCAFAERMATLAVREGAAERIIAGLRATMLSAAREDLRDAVIALALLGYSTNALGLSVDREFARPASDAGSFGQFVWDFLRRPRSDQSIQAMGYSAVHDENEFRFRCDW
;
A
#
# COMPACT_ATOMS: atom_id res chain seq x y z
N MET A 1 -6.37 -29.29 3.81
CA MET A 1 -6.84 -28.04 3.18
C MET A 1 -5.59 -27.22 2.86
N THR A 2 -5.29 -27.00 1.58
CA THR A 2 -4.07 -26.30 1.13
C THR A 2 -4.27 -24.80 1.34
N ASP A 3 -3.36 -24.14 2.06
CA ASP A 3 -3.42 -22.69 2.30
C ASP A 3 -3.33 -21.93 0.95
N PRO A 4 -4.38 -21.17 0.55
CA PRO A 4 -4.46 -20.51 -0.75
C PRO A 4 -3.44 -19.38 -0.93
N PHE A 5 -2.77 -18.95 0.15
CA PHE A 5 -1.76 -17.89 0.14
C PHE A 5 -0.33 -18.41 0.11
N LYS A 6 -0.09 -19.68 0.47
CA LYS A 6 1.26 -20.26 0.63
C LYS A 6 2.10 -20.23 -0.66
N GLY A 7 1.48 -20.49 -1.82
CA GLY A 7 2.17 -20.44 -3.12
C GLY A 7 2.51 -19.02 -3.61
N PHE A 8 1.71 -18.02 -3.22
CA PHE A 8 1.92 -16.63 -3.62
C PHE A 8 2.88 -15.90 -2.68
N ALA A 9 2.85 -16.22 -1.39
CA ALA A 9 3.68 -15.59 -0.37
C ALA A 9 5.17 -15.70 -0.68
N HIS A 10 5.63 -16.86 -1.19
CA HIS A 10 7.02 -17.05 -1.58
C HIS A 10 7.43 -16.09 -2.72
N ALA A 11 6.57 -15.87 -3.72
CA ALA A 11 6.87 -14.96 -4.82
C ALA A 11 6.88 -13.47 -4.42
N VAL A 12 6.14 -13.10 -3.37
CA VAL A 12 6.12 -11.73 -2.82
C VAL A 12 7.36 -11.47 -1.95
N ALA A 13 7.80 -12.48 -1.21
CA ALA A 13 8.86 -12.44 -0.19
C ALA A 13 10.31 -12.33 -0.71
N VAL A 14 10.60 -12.73 -1.95
CA VAL A 14 11.97 -13.10 -2.36
C VAL A 14 12.87 -11.93 -2.79
N HIS A 15 12.41 -10.67 -2.79
CA HIS A 15 13.26 -9.56 -3.26
C HIS A 15 13.11 -8.26 -2.47
N ARG A 16 14.25 -7.61 -2.17
CA ARG A 16 14.40 -6.33 -1.46
C ARG A 16 13.61 -5.17 -2.07
N ARG A 17 13.21 -4.23 -1.20
CA ARG A 17 12.59 -2.92 -1.53
C ARG A 17 13.45 -2.11 -2.50
N GLU A 18 14.76 -2.08 -2.26
CA GLU A 18 15.76 -1.31 -3.04
C GLU A 18 15.79 -1.70 -4.53
N ASN A 19 15.49 -2.95 -4.85
CA ASN A 19 15.47 -3.45 -6.22
C ASN A 19 14.10 -3.31 -6.90
N TYR A 20 13.08 -2.83 -6.18
CA TYR A 20 11.70 -2.80 -6.65
C TYR A 20 11.21 -1.41 -7.02
N LEU A 21 11.38 -0.44 -6.12
CA LEU A 21 10.95 0.93 -6.35
C LEU A 21 11.48 1.55 -7.65
N PRO A 22 12.77 1.41 -8.04
CA PRO A 22 13.28 2.06 -9.24
C PRO A 22 12.86 1.38 -10.55
N THR A 23 12.13 0.25 -10.51
CA THR A 23 11.71 -0.45 -11.73
C THR A 23 10.60 0.32 -12.46
N PRO A 24 10.53 0.28 -13.81
CA PRO A 24 9.45 0.90 -14.56
C PRO A 24 8.06 0.47 -14.07
N MET A 25 7.09 1.37 -14.20
CA MET A 25 5.72 1.20 -13.71
C MET A 25 4.72 1.28 -14.86
N PRO A 26 3.78 0.33 -14.97
CA PRO A 26 3.60 -0.87 -14.14
C PRO A 26 4.59 -2.00 -14.50
N SER A 27 4.91 -2.85 -13.53
CA SER A 27 5.80 -4.02 -13.68
C SER A 27 5.03 -5.35 -13.55
N ALA A 28 5.64 -6.45 -14.01
CA ALA A 28 5.11 -7.79 -13.76
C ALA A 28 4.98 -8.11 -12.26
N ARG A 29 5.82 -7.50 -11.42
CA ARG A 29 5.77 -7.67 -9.97
C ARG A 29 4.58 -6.94 -9.35
N ASP A 30 4.24 -5.75 -9.84
CA ASP A 30 3.02 -5.04 -9.43
C ASP A 30 1.78 -5.89 -9.68
N ARG A 31 1.71 -6.57 -10.83
CA ARG A 31 0.58 -7.47 -11.14
C ARG A 31 0.49 -8.63 -10.14
N ARG A 32 1.61 -9.31 -9.85
CA ARG A 32 1.63 -10.45 -8.92
C ARG A 32 1.25 -10.05 -7.49
N ILE A 33 1.79 -8.94 -7.00
CA ILE A 33 1.44 -8.43 -5.66
C ILE A 33 -0.01 -7.97 -5.66
N GLY A 34 -0.47 -7.29 -6.72
CA GLY A 34 -1.86 -6.88 -6.92
C GLY A 34 -2.84 -8.05 -6.88
N GLU A 35 -2.53 -9.15 -7.57
CA GLU A 35 -3.33 -10.39 -7.53
C GLU A 35 -3.37 -10.99 -6.13
N PHE A 36 -2.24 -10.99 -5.41
CA PHE A 36 -2.16 -11.47 -4.03
C PHE A 36 -3.02 -10.62 -3.09
N VAL A 37 -2.82 -9.31 -3.05
CA VAL A 37 -3.59 -8.42 -2.16
C VAL A 37 -5.06 -8.29 -2.60
N GLY A 38 -5.37 -8.51 -3.88
CA GLY A 38 -6.74 -8.54 -4.39
C GLY A 38 -7.61 -9.66 -3.81
N ARG A 39 -6.98 -10.71 -3.27
CA ARG A 39 -7.62 -11.81 -2.55
C ARG A 39 -7.79 -11.54 -1.06
N VAL A 40 -7.12 -10.54 -0.52
CA VAL A 40 -7.19 -10.18 0.91
C VAL A 40 -8.33 -9.19 1.10
N ARG A 41 -9.49 -9.67 1.55
CA ARG A 41 -10.71 -8.86 1.63
C ARG A 41 -11.29 -8.77 3.03
N THR A 42 -11.23 -9.86 3.78
CA THR A 42 -11.78 -9.96 5.13
C THR A 42 -10.66 -10.09 6.16
N GLU A 43 -10.94 -9.81 7.43
CA GLU A 43 -9.98 -10.04 8.53
C GLU A 43 -9.40 -11.48 8.52
N ALA A 44 -10.21 -12.49 8.18
CA ALA A 44 -9.75 -13.87 8.06
C ALA A 44 -8.71 -14.04 6.94
N ASP A 45 -8.91 -13.36 5.79
CA ASP A 45 -7.94 -13.37 4.69
C ASP A 45 -6.64 -12.66 5.09
N TYR A 46 -6.73 -11.54 5.81
CA TYR A 46 -5.55 -10.84 6.31
C TYR A 46 -4.74 -11.73 7.26
N ARG A 47 -5.41 -12.43 8.18
CA ARG A 47 -4.76 -13.36 9.11
C ARG A 47 -4.07 -14.51 8.36
N ALA A 48 -4.74 -15.08 7.36
CA ALA A 48 -4.16 -16.15 6.53
C ALA A 48 -2.95 -15.64 5.71
N ALA A 49 -3.09 -14.49 5.05
CA ALA A 49 -2.01 -13.87 4.28
C ALA A 49 -0.80 -13.50 5.15
N ALA A 50 -1.04 -12.94 6.35
CA ALA A 50 0.01 -12.63 7.31
C ALA A 50 0.73 -13.90 7.79
N GLY A 51 -0.02 -14.98 8.05
CA GLY A 51 0.54 -16.29 8.36
C GLY A 51 1.44 -16.83 7.25
N ALA A 52 0.98 -16.78 5.99
CA ALA A 52 1.74 -17.24 4.83
C ALA A 52 3.04 -16.44 4.60
N LEU A 53 3.03 -15.14 4.94
CA LEU A 53 4.21 -14.27 4.81
C LEU A 53 5.19 -14.40 5.98
N SER A 54 4.82 -15.03 7.12
CA SER A 54 5.60 -15.03 8.39
C SER A 54 7.08 -15.44 8.27
N GLY A 55 7.45 -16.21 7.24
CA GLY A 55 8.85 -16.56 6.96
C GLY A 55 9.69 -15.50 6.23
N SER A 56 9.09 -14.40 5.74
CA SER A 56 9.81 -13.34 5.03
C SER A 56 10.10 -12.15 5.94
N ARG A 57 11.39 -11.80 6.08
CA ARG A 57 11.87 -10.63 6.84
C ARG A 57 11.82 -9.33 6.05
N GLU A 58 11.79 -9.40 4.72
CA GLU A 58 11.72 -8.24 3.85
C GLU A 58 10.39 -8.33 3.09
N THR A 59 9.42 -7.45 3.35
CA THR A 59 8.21 -7.40 2.53
C THR A 59 8.19 -6.11 1.72
N VAL A 60 7.85 -6.27 0.44
CA VAL A 60 7.74 -5.17 -0.51
C VAL A 60 6.36 -4.53 -0.51
N LEU A 61 5.56 -4.76 0.53
CA LEU A 61 4.16 -4.34 0.57
C LEU A 61 4.02 -2.82 0.69
N CYS A 62 4.80 -2.16 1.55
CA CYS A 62 4.88 -0.70 1.58
C CYS A 62 5.39 -0.10 0.25
N ALA A 63 6.42 -0.72 -0.35
CA ALA A 63 6.94 -0.29 -1.65
C ALA A 63 5.91 -0.48 -2.78
N PHE A 64 5.14 -1.56 -2.74
CA PHE A 64 4.03 -1.78 -3.65
C PHE A 64 2.93 -0.74 -3.43
N ALA A 65 2.60 -0.40 -2.17
CA ALA A 65 1.60 0.62 -1.87
C ALA A 65 2.03 2.01 -2.38
N GLU A 66 3.30 2.38 -2.22
CA GLU A 66 3.89 3.58 -2.82
C GLU A 66 3.74 3.58 -4.34
N ARG A 67 4.07 2.47 -5.00
CA ARG A 67 3.88 2.32 -6.45
C ARG A 67 2.41 2.40 -6.86
N MET A 68 1.49 1.84 -6.08
CA MET A 68 0.06 1.94 -6.37
C MET A 68 -0.45 3.37 -6.20
N ALA A 69 0.05 4.13 -5.22
CA ALA A 69 -0.29 5.54 -5.08
C ALA A 69 0.14 6.34 -6.32
N THR A 70 1.34 6.09 -6.86
CA THR A 70 1.79 6.70 -8.11
C THR A 70 0.96 6.26 -9.32
N LEU A 71 0.69 4.96 -9.49
CA LEU A 71 -0.14 4.46 -10.59
C LEU A 71 -1.58 4.98 -10.52
N ALA A 72 -2.14 5.18 -9.33
CA ALA A 72 -3.48 5.72 -9.16
C ALA A 72 -3.63 7.08 -9.85
N VAL A 73 -2.64 7.97 -9.67
CA VAL A 73 -2.63 9.30 -10.30
C VAL A 73 -2.34 9.21 -11.80
N ARG A 74 -1.35 8.39 -12.20
CA ARG A 74 -0.98 8.24 -13.63
C ARG A 74 -2.11 7.68 -14.47
N GLU A 75 -2.85 6.70 -13.94
CA GLU A 75 -3.88 5.96 -14.68
C GLU A 75 -5.30 6.48 -14.39
N GLY A 76 -5.48 7.38 -13.41
CA GLY A 76 -6.82 7.80 -12.97
C GLY A 76 -7.61 6.67 -12.28
N ALA A 77 -6.93 5.70 -11.66
CA ALA A 77 -7.51 4.42 -11.26
C ALA A 77 -7.60 4.25 -9.74
N ALA A 78 -8.81 4.40 -9.18
CA ALA A 78 -9.09 4.29 -7.74
C ALA A 78 -8.81 2.88 -7.18
N GLU A 79 -8.90 1.84 -8.01
CA GLU A 79 -8.62 0.46 -7.64
C GLU A 79 -7.16 0.26 -7.19
N ARG A 80 -6.25 1.11 -7.69
CA ARG A 80 -4.85 1.14 -7.24
C ARG A 80 -4.76 1.57 -5.77
N ILE A 81 -5.56 2.57 -5.36
CA ILE A 81 -5.63 2.99 -3.96
C ILE A 81 -6.04 1.83 -3.06
N ILE A 82 -7.09 1.09 -3.45
CA ILE A 82 -7.60 -0.05 -2.68
C ILE A 82 -6.52 -1.15 -2.58
N ALA A 83 -5.83 -1.47 -3.67
CA ALA A 83 -4.73 -2.44 -3.65
C ALA A 83 -3.59 -1.99 -2.71
N GLY A 84 -3.22 -0.71 -2.76
CA GLY A 84 -2.22 -0.12 -1.87
C GLY A 84 -2.64 -0.18 -0.40
N LEU A 85 -3.88 0.18 -0.07
CA LEU A 85 -4.41 0.10 1.30
C LEU A 85 -4.33 -1.31 1.88
N ARG A 86 -4.70 -2.32 1.09
CA ARG A 86 -4.61 -3.72 1.51
C ARG A 86 -3.18 -4.16 1.79
N ALA A 87 -2.25 -3.76 0.93
CA ALA A 87 -0.82 -4.02 1.14
C ALA A 87 -0.31 -3.33 2.42
N THR A 88 -0.67 -2.06 2.63
CA THR A 88 -0.26 -1.29 3.81
C THR A 88 -0.77 -1.87 5.12
N MET A 89 -2.05 -2.25 5.19
CA MET A 89 -2.62 -2.91 6.38
C MET A 89 -1.92 -4.24 6.69
N LEU A 90 -1.57 -5.01 5.65
CA LEU A 90 -0.85 -6.26 5.80
C LEU A 90 0.62 -6.03 6.23
N SER A 91 1.28 -4.97 5.75
CA SER A 91 2.62 -4.55 6.21
C SER A 91 2.59 -4.10 7.66
N ALA A 92 1.64 -3.26 8.06
CA ALA A 92 1.57 -2.66 9.40
C ALA A 92 1.46 -3.70 10.52
N ALA A 93 0.86 -4.86 10.24
CA ALA A 93 0.79 -5.97 11.18
C ALA A 93 2.12 -6.74 11.37
N ARG A 94 3.16 -6.41 10.59
CA ARG A 94 4.39 -7.20 10.47
C ARG A 94 5.68 -6.39 10.59
N GLU A 95 5.64 -5.15 10.12
CA GLU A 95 6.83 -4.34 9.87
C GLU A 95 6.83 -3.04 10.70
N ASP A 96 7.85 -2.22 10.45
CA ASP A 96 7.95 -0.88 10.98
C ASP A 96 6.74 -0.03 10.54
N LEU A 97 5.96 0.42 11.52
CA LEU A 97 4.80 1.26 11.30
C LEU A 97 5.14 2.57 10.56
N ARG A 98 6.39 3.03 10.61
CA ARG A 98 6.83 4.26 9.92
C ARG A 98 6.64 4.16 8.41
N ASP A 99 7.06 3.06 7.79
CA ASP A 99 6.91 2.84 6.34
C ASP A 99 5.44 2.72 5.94
N ALA A 100 4.62 2.10 6.80
CA ALA A 100 3.19 1.99 6.57
C ALA A 100 2.49 3.35 6.66
N VAL A 101 2.91 4.24 7.57
CA VAL A 101 2.35 5.60 7.69
C VAL A 101 2.66 6.41 6.43
N ILE A 102 3.91 6.34 5.94
CA ILE A 102 4.31 7.00 4.69
C ILE A 102 3.41 6.53 3.55
N ALA A 103 3.22 5.22 3.40
CA ALA A 103 2.36 4.66 2.36
C ALA A 103 0.91 5.19 2.44
N LEU A 104 0.33 5.33 3.64
CA LEU A 104 -1.01 5.92 3.81
C LEU A 104 -1.07 7.38 3.39
N ALA A 105 -0.03 8.18 3.70
CA ALA A 105 0.04 9.57 3.27
C ALA A 105 0.10 9.70 1.74
N LEU A 106 0.92 8.88 1.08
CA LEU A 106 1.02 8.85 -0.39
C LEU A 106 -0.32 8.44 -1.03
N LEU A 107 -0.95 7.38 -0.52
CA LEU A 107 -2.27 6.94 -0.97
C LEU A 107 -3.32 8.03 -0.77
N GLY A 108 -3.30 8.72 0.38
CA GLY A 108 -4.22 9.81 0.69
C GLY A 108 -4.07 11.00 -0.25
N TYR A 109 -2.82 11.36 -0.58
CA TYR A 109 -2.55 12.36 -1.61
C TYR A 109 -3.14 11.95 -2.96
N SER A 110 -2.88 10.71 -3.39
CA SER A 110 -3.38 10.21 -4.68
C SER A 110 -4.91 10.16 -4.72
N THR A 111 -5.57 9.78 -3.62
CA THR A 111 -7.04 9.84 -3.50
C THR A 111 -7.57 11.26 -3.67
N ASN A 112 -6.95 12.25 -3.02
CA ASN A 112 -7.33 13.66 -3.21
C ASN A 112 -7.07 14.14 -4.64
N ALA A 113 -5.96 13.74 -5.27
CA ALA A 113 -5.63 14.09 -6.65
C ALA A 113 -6.64 13.54 -7.66
N LEU A 114 -7.31 12.43 -7.33
CA LEU A 114 -8.43 11.85 -8.09
C LEU A 114 -9.79 12.54 -7.82
N GLY A 115 -9.83 13.55 -6.94
CA GLY A 115 -11.07 14.20 -6.52
C GLY A 115 -11.94 13.35 -5.59
N LEU A 116 -11.38 12.32 -4.95
CA LEU A 116 -12.07 11.40 -4.06
C LEU A 116 -11.87 11.80 -2.59
N SER A 117 -12.77 11.33 -1.71
CA SER A 117 -12.66 11.54 -0.27
C SER A 117 -11.81 10.47 0.39
N VAL A 118 -10.66 10.85 0.97
CA VAL A 118 -9.78 9.94 1.73
C VAL A 118 -10.56 9.19 2.78
N ASP A 119 -11.35 9.89 3.59
CA ASP A 119 -12.09 9.29 4.70
C ASP A 119 -13.07 8.21 4.19
N ARG A 120 -13.75 8.47 3.06
CA ARG A 120 -14.69 7.51 2.45
C ARG A 120 -13.97 6.30 1.83
N GLU A 121 -12.93 6.56 1.04
CA GLU A 121 -12.23 5.51 0.28
C GLU A 121 -11.41 4.60 1.20
N PHE A 122 -10.95 5.12 2.34
CA PHE A 122 -10.15 4.35 3.31
C PHE A 122 -11.03 3.59 4.30
N ALA A 123 -12.20 4.14 4.66
CA ALA A 123 -13.09 3.56 5.66
C ALA A 123 -13.54 2.13 5.35
N ARG A 124 -13.99 1.86 4.11
CA ARG A 124 -14.54 0.55 3.77
C ARG A 124 -13.46 -0.55 3.78
N PRO A 125 -12.31 -0.41 3.08
CA PRO A 125 -11.23 -1.39 3.18
C PRO A 125 -10.74 -1.61 4.62
N ALA A 126 -10.67 -0.55 5.43
CA ALA A 126 -10.29 -0.66 6.85
C ALA A 126 -11.33 -1.43 7.67
N SER A 127 -12.62 -1.18 7.45
CA SER A 127 -13.70 -1.91 8.12
C SER A 127 -13.68 -3.39 7.75
N ASP A 128 -13.52 -3.72 6.46
CA ASP A 128 -13.49 -5.11 5.98
C ASP A 128 -12.27 -5.88 6.55
N ALA A 129 -11.17 -5.18 6.81
CA ALA A 129 -9.94 -5.73 7.38
C ALA A 129 -10.01 -6.02 8.90
N GLY A 130 -11.05 -5.54 9.59
CA GLY A 130 -11.22 -5.71 11.03
C GLY A 130 -10.04 -5.16 11.83
N SER A 131 -9.42 -5.98 12.68
CA SER A 131 -8.27 -5.57 13.50
C SER A 131 -7.08 -5.03 12.70
N PHE A 132 -6.86 -5.51 11.46
CA PHE A 132 -5.80 -5.00 10.57
C PHE A 132 -6.08 -3.58 10.06
N GLY A 133 -7.35 -3.15 10.05
CA GLY A 133 -7.75 -1.81 9.66
C GLY A 133 -7.56 -0.75 10.73
N GLN A 134 -7.29 -1.12 11.99
CA GLN A 134 -7.13 -0.17 13.09
C GLN A 134 -6.03 0.87 12.78
N PHE A 135 -4.95 0.45 12.14
CA PHE A 135 -3.87 1.34 11.73
C PHE A 135 -4.34 2.45 10.75
N VAL A 136 -5.27 2.13 9.84
CA VAL A 136 -5.85 3.12 8.92
C VAL A 136 -6.74 4.09 9.69
N TRP A 137 -7.54 3.60 10.63
CA TRP A 137 -8.36 4.46 11.49
C TRP A 137 -7.51 5.39 12.36
N ASP A 138 -6.37 4.92 12.86
CA ASP A 138 -5.42 5.74 13.61
C ASP A 138 -4.83 6.85 12.74
N PHE A 139 -4.50 6.55 11.49
CA PHE A 139 -4.05 7.53 10.52
C PHE A 139 -5.11 8.58 10.20
N LEU A 140 -6.35 8.17 9.91
CA LEU A 140 -7.45 9.10 9.57
C LEU A 140 -7.80 10.08 10.69
N ARG A 141 -7.51 9.72 11.95
CA ARG A 141 -7.73 10.58 13.13
C ARG A 141 -6.64 11.63 13.35
N ARG A 142 -5.52 11.55 12.64
CA ARG A 142 -4.42 12.52 12.78
C ARG A 142 -4.84 13.89 12.24
N PRO A 143 -4.24 14.99 12.72
CA PRO A 143 -4.36 16.29 12.06
C PRO A 143 -4.01 16.19 10.57
N ARG A 144 -4.69 16.96 9.70
CA ARG A 144 -4.46 16.89 8.25
C ARG A 144 -3.01 17.25 7.86
N SER A 145 -2.34 18.10 8.64
CA SER A 145 -0.90 18.39 8.48
C SER A 145 -0.05 17.12 8.59
N ASP A 146 -0.42 16.23 9.50
CA ASP A 146 0.34 15.02 9.85
C ASP A 146 -0.05 13.83 8.95
N GLN A 147 -1.10 13.98 8.15
CA GLN A 147 -1.49 13.06 7.08
C GLN A 147 -0.82 13.41 5.74
N SER A 148 -0.14 14.57 5.66
CA SER A 148 0.42 15.08 4.41
C SER A 148 1.69 14.36 3.98
N ILE A 149 1.95 14.34 2.67
CA ILE A 149 3.20 13.77 2.12
C ILE A 149 4.42 14.60 2.55
N GLN A 150 4.24 15.90 2.78
CA GLN A 150 5.30 16.80 3.25
C GLN A 150 5.74 16.45 4.67
N ALA A 151 4.80 16.13 5.57
CA ALA A 151 5.12 15.64 6.90
C ALA A 151 5.89 14.30 6.88
N MET A 152 5.76 13.55 5.79
CA MET A 152 6.48 12.30 5.56
C MET A 152 7.81 12.49 4.83
N GLY A 153 8.17 13.72 4.46
CA GLY A 153 9.41 13.98 3.71
C GLY A 153 9.33 13.72 2.21
N TYR A 154 8.13 13.81 1.64
CA TYR A 154 7.90 13.56 0.23
C TYR A 154 7.32 14.78 -0.48
N SER A 155 7.69 14.90 -1.75
CA SER A 155 7.10 15.83 -2.71
C SER A 155 6.45 15.09 -3.87
N ALA A 156 5.33 15.61 -4.35
CA ALA A 156 4.74 15.20 -5.61
C ALA A 156 5.47 15.92 -6.76
N VAL A 157 6.01 15.16 -7.70
CA VAL A 157 6.71 15.68 -8.88
C VAL A 157 5.88 15.33 -10.11
N HIS A 158 5.54 16.36 -10.88
CA HIS A 158 4.98 16.23 -12.21
C HIS A 158 6.06 16.69 -13.19
N ASP A 159 6.64 15.77 -13.95
CA ASP A 159 7.47 16.14 -15.09
C ASP A 159 6.70 15.99 -16.40
N GLU A 160 7.34 16.34 -17.51
CA GLU A 160 6.73 16.40 -18.83
C GLU A 160 6.15 15.07 -19.31
N ASN A 161 6.42 13.93 -18.64
CA ASN A 161 5.90 12.62 -19.04
C ASN A 161 5.41 11.70 -17.91
N GLU A 162 5.61 12.00 -16.62
CA GLU A 162 5.16 11.11 -15.54
C GLU A 162 5.00 11.79 -14.17
N PHE A 163 3.90 11.47 -13.47
CA PHE A 163 3.76 11.73 -12.04
C PHE A 163 4.68 10.80 -11.23
N ARG A 164 5.38 11.29 -10.21
CA ARG A 164 6.05 10.45 -9.20
C ARG A 164 6.10 11.11 -7.84
N PHE A 165 6.21 10.30 -6.79
CA PHE A 165 6.64 10.80 -5.48
C PHE A 165 8.16 10.80 -5.40
N ARG A 166 8.73 11.87 -4.84
CA ARG A 166 10.17 11.97 -4.55
C ARG A 166 10.35 12.07 -3.04
N CYS A 167 11.22 11.22 -2.49
CA CYS A 167 11.70 11.35 -1.12
C CYS A 167 12.76 12.46 -1.08
N ASP A 168 12.61 13.41 -0.17
CA ASP A 168 13.45 14.61 -0.07
C ASP A 168 14.49 14.51 1.07
N TRP A 169 14.81 13.31 1.54
CA TRP A 169 15.76 13.03 2.64
C TRP A 169 17.10 12.51 2.14
#